data_AF-A0A1F3ST31-F1
#
_entry.id   AF-A0A1F3ST31-F1
#
_cell.length_a   1.000
_cell.length_b   1.000
_cell.length_c   1.000
_cell.angle_alpha   90.00
_cell.angle_beta   90.00
_cell.angle_gamma   90.00
#
_symmetry.space_group_name_H-M   'P 1'
#
loop_
_entity.id
_entity.type
_entity.pdbx_description
1 polymer ?
#
loop_
_entity_poly.entity_id
_entity_poly.type
_entity_poly.pdbx_seq_one_letter_code
_entity_poly.pdbx_strand_id
1 'polypeptide(L)'
;MQTKRQRRFDKRAITSDQLAIRELRLELGMTLKEAGIKLGLSDKGIGAIENGRISLDRKRIEDIVLSYGLSYLDFIRAKKIIERNGPKKSERKYIRRVFSNSDRRSYQKIITKECQVLRSMRRIKKIPQHKGSALCGYPRATIGHIENGRIELSSERIKHIVECYGFKIDDFKANIGKVQLRDIVIDNCLEKIEHLDDTKLEIVKNLLGSL
;
A
#
# COMPACT_ATOMS: atom_id res chain seq x y z
N MET A 1 35.91 -25.83 19.47
CA MET A 1 35.95 -25.08 18.19
C MET A 1 34.68 -25.40 17.41
N GLN A 2 33.69 -24.50 17.41
CA GLN A 2 32.45 -24.69 16.65
C GLN A 2 32.67 -24.26 15.20
N THR A 3 32.59 -25.20 14.27
CA THR A 3 32.62 -24.95 12.83
C THR A 3 31.34 -24.20 12.43
N LYS A 4 31.46 -22.89 12.25
CA LYS A 4 30.40 -22.06 11.65
C LYS A 4 30.11 -22.59 10.24
N ARG A 5 28.94 -23.22 10.05
CA ARG A 5 28.37 -23.49 8.72
C ARG A 5 28.24 -22.15 7.98
N GLN A 6 29.12 -21.93 7.01
CA GLN A 6 29.10 -20.78 6.13
C GLN A 6 27.75 -20.75 5.41
N ARG A 7 26.91 -19.76 5.70
CA ARG A 7 25.64 -19.55 5.00
C ARG A 7 25.96 -19.27 3.52
N ARG A 8 25.79 -20.27 2.65
CA ARG A 8 25.90 -20.17 1.17
C ARG A 8 24.76 -19.30 0.61
N PHE A 9 24.74 -18.03 0.96
CA PHE A 9 23.88 -17.03 0.33
C PHE A 9 24.75 -15.88 -0.17
N ASP A 10 25.79 -16.23 -0.93
CA ASP A 10 26.35 -15.25 -1.84
C ASP A 10 25.27 -14.98 -2.89
N LYS A 11 24.81 -13.74 -2.95
CA LYS A 11 23.97 -13.25 -4.05
C LYS A 11 24.80 -13.34 -5.33
N ARG A 12 24.84 -14.52 -5.93
CA ARG A 12 25.51 -14.75 -7.21
C ARG A 12 24.75 -13.97 -8.29
N ALA A 13 25.48 -13.18 -9.06
CA ALA A 13 24.92 -12.41 -10.16
C ALA A 13 24.29 -13.38 -11.18
N ILE A 14 23.14 -13.00 -11.73
CA ILE A 14 22.49 -13.76 -12.79
C ILE A 14 23.38 -13.66 -14.04
N THR A 15 23.88 -14.78 -14.55
CA THR A 15 24.72 -14.82 -15.76
C THR A 15 23.89 -15.03 -17.03
N SER A 16 24.51 -14.85 -18.20
CA SER A 16 23.85 -15.07 -19.49
C SER A 16 23.34 -16.50 -19.66
N ASP A 17 23.97 -17.49 -19.02
CA ASP A 17 23.56 -18.90 -19.07
C ASP A 17 22.20 -19.13 -18.38
N GLN A 18 22.00 -18.56 -17.19
CA GLN A 18 20.71 -18.68 -16.50
C GLN A 18 19.60 -17.95 -17.24
N LEU A 19 19.92 -16.81 -17.86
CA LEU A 19 18.96 -16.06 -18.67
C LEU A 19 18.59 -16.85 -19.94
N ALA A 20 19.54 -17.53 -20.58
CA ALA A 20 19.30 -18.34 -21.77
C ALA A 20 18.38 -19.53 -21.48
N ILE A 21 18.60 -20.24 -20.36
CA ILE A 21 17.68 -21.32 -19.93
C ILE A 21 16.27 -20.80 -19.68
N ARG A 22 16.16 -19.64 -19.04
CA ARG A 22 14.87 -19.01 -18.79
C ARG A 22 14.17 -18.62 -20.09
N GLU A 23 14.90 -18.09 -21.06
CA GLU A 23 14.36 -17.72 -22.36
C GLU A 23 13.85 -18.95 -23.12
N LEU A 24 14.64 -20.02 -23.20
CA LEU A 24 14.22 -21.28 -23.85
C LEU A 24 12.94 -21.84 -23.22
N ARG A 25 12.81 -21.79 -21.89
CA ARG A 25 11.58 -22.21 -21.21
C ARG A 25 10.39 -21.35 -21.63
N LEU A 26 10.57 -20.04 -21.72
CA LEU A 26 9.51 -19.10 -22.08
C LEU A 26 9.11 -19.21 -23.56
N GLU A 27 10.07 -19.44 -24.47
CA GLU A 27 9.81 -19.66 -25.90
C GLU A 27 8.98 -20.94 -26.13
N LEU A 28 9.19 -21.96 -25.30
CA LEU A 28 8.37 -23.19 -25.27
C LEU A 28 7.04 -23.02 -24.51
N GLY A 29 6.74 -21.82 -24.01
CA GLY A 29 5.50 -21.53 -23.28
C GLY A 29 5.37 -22.24 -21.93
N MET A 30 6.45 -22.81 -21.40
CA MET A 30 6.41 -23.66 -20.20
C MET A 30 6.39 -22.85 -18.90
N THR A 31 5.55 -23.25 -17.96
CA THR A 31 5.59 -22.74 -16.59
C THR A 31 6.78 -23.31 -15.81
N LEU A 32 7.16 -22.68 -14.69
CA LEU A 32 8.21 -23.21 -13.80
C LEU A 32 7.83 -24.60 -13.26
N LYS A 33 6.54 -24.88 -13.08
CA LYS A 33 6.03 -26.16 -12.61
C LYS A 33 6.20 -27.25 -13.67
N GLU A 34 5.85 -26.97 -14.92
CA GLU A 34 6.01 -27.90 -16.04
C GLU A 34 7.48 -28.20 -16.33
N ALA A 35 8.33 -27.17 -16.34
CA ALA A 35 9.78 -27.34 -16.47
C ALA A 35 10.37 -28.15 -15.31
N GLY A 36 9.87 -27.92 -14.09
CA GLY A 36 10.25 -28.70 -12.92
C GLY A 36 9.93 -30.18 -13.08
N ILE A 37 8.72 -30.52 -13.54
CA ILE A 37 8.31 -31.91 -13.79
C ILE A 37 9.24 -32.59 -14.80
N LYS A 38 9.58 -31.93 -15.91
CA LYS A 38 10.50 -32.47 -16.93
C LYS A 38 11.91 -32.74 -16.38
N LEU A 39 12.36 -31.96 -15.40
CA LEU A 39 13.69 -32.06 -14.78
C LEU A 39 13.72 -32.86 -13.48
N GLY A 40 12.58 -33.35 -13.00
CA GLY A 40 12.47 -33.97 -11.68
C GLY A 40 12.76 -32.99 -10.53
N LEU A 41 12.48 -31.70 -10.71
CA LEU A 41 12.71 -30.64 -9.73
C LEU A 41 11.41 -29.94 -9.33
N SER A 42 11.42 -29.29 -8.16
CA SER A 42 10.33 -28.37 -7.78
C SER A 42 10.36 -27.09 -8.61
N ASP A 43 9.21 -26.42 -8.70
CA ASP A 43 9.06 -25.07 -9.27
C ASP A 43 10.07 -24.07 -8.67
N LYS A 44 10.30 -24.15 -7.35
CA LYS A 44 11.31 -23.38 -6.62
C LYS A 44 12.74 -23.75 -7.03
N GLY A 45 12.99 -25.02 -7.35
CA GLY A 45 14.28 -25.51 -7.84
C GLY A 45 14.65 -24.89 -9.19
N ILE A 46 13.72 -24.92 -10.16
CA ILE A 46 13.92 -24.25 -11.46
C ILE A 46 14.09 -22.74 -11.27
N GLY A 47 13.26 -22.13 -10.41
CA GLY A 47 13.40 -20.71 -10.07
C GLY A 47 14.77 -20.38 -9.44
N ALA A 48 15.35 -21.27 -8.64
CA ALA A 48 16.68 -21.07 -8.08
C ALA A 48 17.77 -21.14 -9.15
N ILE A 49 17.63 -22.02 -10.14
CA ILE A 49 18.51 -22.10 -11.32
C ILE A 49 18.44 -20.81 -12.12
N GLU A 50 17.25 -20.39 -12.56
CA GLU A 50 17.08 -19.21 -13.44
C GLU A 50 17.46 -17.88 -12.77
N ASN A 51 17.37 -17.82 -11.43
CA ASN A 51 17.77 -16.63 -10.67
C ASN A 51 19.25 -16.65 -10.23
N GLY A 52 20.07 -17.56 -10.77
CA GLY A 52 21.51 -17.59 -10.50
C GLY A 52 21.91 -18.11 -9.12
N ARG A 53 20.98 -18.67 -8.33
CA ARG A 53 21.28 -19.22 -7.00
C ARG A 53 22.03 -20.55 -7.06
N ILE A 54 22.00 -21.20 -8.22
CA ILE A 54 22.68 -22.47 -8.50
C ILE A 54 23.67 -22.22 -9.65
N SER A 55 24.94 -22.61 -9.45
CA SER A 55 25.94 -22.59 -10.53
C SER A 55 25.61 -23.67 -11.56
N LEU A 56 25.78 -23.33 -12.83
CA LEU A 56 25.50 -24.21 -13.95
C LEU A 56 26.80 -24.63 -14.61
N ASP A 57 27.06 -25.94 -14.60
CA ASP A 57 28.13 -26.54 -15.38
C ASP A 57 27.58 -26.95 -16.75
N ARG A 58 28.47 -27.11 -17.74
CA ARG A 58 28.09 -27.49 -19.11
C ARG A 58 27.18 -28.72 -19.17
N LYS A 59 27.51 -29.78 -18.43
CA LYS A 59 26.70 -31.01 -18.34
C LYS A 59 25.28 -30.71 -17.84
N ARG A 60 25.17 -29.84 -16.84
CA ARG A 60 23.88 -29.48 -16.26
C ARG A 60 23.03 -28.67 -17.23
N ILE A 61 23.64 -27.82 -18.04
CA ILE A 61 22.96 -27.08 -19.11
C ILE A 61 22.45 -28.07 -20.17
N GLU A 62 23.30 -29.01 -20.60
CA GLU A 62 22.93 -30.05 -21.56
C GLU A 62 21.74 -30.87 -21.05
N ASP A 63 21.75 -31.32 -19.78
CA ASP A 63 20.62 -32.03 -19.15
C ASP A 63 19.31 -31.21 -19.20
N ILE A 64 19.39 -29.92 -18.86
CA ILE A 64 18.23 -29.01 -18.86
C ILE A 64 17.68 -28.84 -20.27
N VAL A 65 18.55 -28.59 -21.24
CA VAL A 65 18.15 -28.33 -22.63
C VAL A 65 17.56 -29.60 -23.26
N LEU A 66 18.17 -30.76 -23.00
CA LEU A 66 17.64 -32.07 -23.43
C LEU A 66 16.28 -32.38 -22.78
N SER A 67 16.11 -32.07 -21.49
CA SER A 67 14.81 -32.25 -20.83
C SER A 67 13.69 -31.40 -21.45
N TYR A 68 14.05 -30.27 -22.07
CA TYR A 68 13.12 -29.41 -22.79
C TYR A 68 12.84 -29.92 -24.21
N GLY A 69 13.54 -30.94 -24.69
CA GLY A 69 13.46 -31.48 -26.05
C GLY A 69 14.28 -30.68 -27.06
N LEU A 70 15.29 -29.95 -26.60
CA LEU A 70 16.12 -29.06 -27.42
C LEU A 70 17.56 -29.58 -27.53
N SER A 71 18.29 -29.05 -28.51
CA SER A 71 19.72 -29.29 -28.68
C SER A 71 20.55 -28.23 -27.95
N TYR A 72 21.77 -28.58 -27.55
CA TYR A 72 22.73 -27.61 -27.00
C TYR A 72 23.00 -26.42 -27.94
N LEU A 73 22.84 -26.62 -29.26
CA LEU A 73 22.91 -25.54 -30.25
C LEU A 73 21.82 -24.47 -30.04
N ASP A 74 20.63 -24.87 -29.61
CA ASP A 74 19.52 -23.95 -29.31
C ASP A 74 19.87 -23.04 -28.13
N PHE A 75 20.53 -23.62 -27.12
CA PHE A 75 21.07 -22.87 -25.99
C PHE A 75 22.14 -21.85 -26.41
N ILE A 76 23.09 -22.23 -27.27
CA ILE A 76 24.12 -21.30 -27.77
C ILE A 76 23.45 -20.14 -28.52
N ARG A 77 22.43 -20.42 -29.34
CA ARG A 77 21.66 -19.39 -30.06
C ARG A 77 20.97 -18.44 -29.08
N ALA A 78 20.24 -18.96 -28.10
CA ALA A 78 19.57 -18.16 -27.07
C ALA A 78 20.56 -17.30 -26.26
N LYS A 79 21.70 -17.88 -25.84
CA LYS A 79 22.76 -17.18 -25.11
C LYS A 79 23.33 -16.01 -25.92
N LYS A 80 23.64 -16.23 -27.19
CA LYS A 80 24.18 -15.19 -28.09
C LYS A 80 23.20 -14.03 -28.29
N ILE A 81 21.90 -14.31 -28.33
CA ILE A 81 20.86 -13.27 -28.42
C ILE A 81 20.84 -12.42 -27.13
N ILE A 82 20.92 -13.06 -25.97
CA ILE A 82 20.90 -12.38 -24.67
C ILE A 82 22.16 -11.55 -24.43
N GLU A 83 23.32 -12.03 -24.85
CA GLU A 83 24.57 -11.27 -24.76
C GLU A 83 24.59 -10.03 -25.66
N ARG A 84 23.91 -10.09 -26.81
CA ARG A 84 23.82 -8.95 -27.75
C ARG A 84 22.73 -7.94 -27.38
N ASN A 85 21.54 -8.42 -27.03
CA ASN A 85 20.34 -7.58 -26.90
C ASN A 85 19.87 -7.41 -25.44
N GLY A 86 20.53 -8.08 -24.49
CA GLY A 86 20.04 -8.21 -23.12
C GLY A 86 18.86 -9.19 -22.99
N PRO A 87 18.44 -9.52 -21.76
CA PRO A 87 17.30 -10.42 -21.55
C PRO A 87 16.01 -9.80 -22.08
N LYS A 88 15.22 -10.57 -22.85
CA LYS A 88 13.87 -10.15 -23.25
C LYS A 88 13.03 -9.95 -21.99
N LYS A 89 12.55 -8.72 -21.76
CA LYS A 89 11.56 -8.47 -20.71
C LYS A 89 10.26 -9.10 -21.18
N SER A 90 9.90 -10.26 -20.63
CA SER A 90 8.56 -10.82 -20.83
C SER A 90 7.54 -9.72 -20.53
N GLU A 91 6.68 -9.38 -21.48
CA GLU A 91 5.53 -8.48 -21.27
C GLU A 91 4.58 -9.14 -20.28
N ARG A 92 4.90 -9.03 -18.98
CA ARG A 92 3.95 -9.40 -17.94
C ARG A 92 2.82 -8.40 -18.04
N LYS A 93 1.69 -8.81 -18.62
CA LYS A 93 0.43 -8.06 -18.54
C LYS A 93 0.04 -7.96 -17.08
N TYR A 94 0.54 -6.94 -16.40
CA TYR A 94 0.05 -6.57 -15.08
C TYR A 94 -1.37 -6.06 -15.27
N ILE A 95 -2.35 -6.83 -14.80
CA ILE A 95 -3.72 -6.33 -14.68
C ILE A 95 -3.67 -5.22 -13.63
N ARG A 96 -3.67 -3.97 -14.09
CA ARG A 96 -3.82 -2.81 -13.21
C ARG A 96 -5.24 -2.88 -12.63
N ARG A 97 -5.35 -3.17 -11.33
CA ARG A 97 -6.65 -3.09 -10.62
C ARG A 97 -7.04 -1.67 -10.23
N VAL A 98 -6.07 -0.75 -10.28
CA VAL A 98 -6.22 0.67 -9.95
C VAL A 98 -5.72 1.44 -11.16
N PHE A 99 -6.63 2.11 -11.86
CA PHE A 99 -6.32 2.85 -13.09
C PHE A 99 -5.99 4.31 -12.77
N SER A 100 -6.67 4.88 -11.78
CA SER A 100 -6.46 6.24 -11.27
C SER A 100 -6.20 6.23 -9.76
N ASN A 101 -5.56 7.27 -9.24
CA ASN A 101 -5.37 7.40 -7.79
C ASN A 101 -6.71 7.55 -7.03
N SER A 102 -7.75 8.09 -7.68
CA SER A 102 -9.11 8.18 -7.15
C SER A 102 -9.77 6.81 -6.93
N ASP A 103 -9.37 5.78 -7.69
CA ASP A 103 -9.91 4.41 -7.52
C ASP A 103 -9.36 3.71 -6.27
N ARG A 104 -8.29 4.26 -5.66
CA ARG A 104 -7.77 3.72 -4.42
C ARG A 104 -8.77 4.01 -3.30
N ARG A 105 -9.13 2.98 -2.54
CA ARG A 105 -9.98 3.08 -1.33
C ARG A 105 -9.53 4.19 -0.36
N SER A 106 -8.23 4.51 -0.30
CA SER A 106 -7.68 5.59 0.52
C SER A 106 -8.04 7.01 0.07
N TYR A 107 -8.50 7.18 -1.18
CA TYR A 107 -8.86 8.47 -1.78
C TYR A 107 -10.37 8.70 -1.85
N GLN A 108 -11.18 7.66 -1.69
CA GLN A 108 -12.63 7.81 -1.54
C GLN A 108 -12.91 8.56 -0.23
N LYS A 109 -13.49 9.76 -0.34
CA LYS A 109 -13.91 10.57 0.80
C LYS A 109 -15.42 10.43 0.95
N ILE A 110 -15.85 9.64 1.92
CA ILE A 110 -17.26 9.55 2.31
C ILE A 110 -17.34 10.14 3.73
N ILE A 111 -17.59 11.45 3.81
CA ILE A 111 -17.69 12.13 5.11
C ILE A 111 -19.08 11.86 5.67
N THR A 112 -19.16 10.92 6.61
CA THR A 112 -20.39 10.61 7.31
C THR A 112 -20.61 11.57 8.50
N LYS A 113 -21.84 11.60 9.04
CA LYS A 113 -22.18 12.45 10.19
C LYS A 113 -21.38 12.05 11.43
N GLU A 114 -21.09 10.76 11.61
CA GLU A 114 -20.26 10.23 12.68
C GLU A 114 -18.85 10.83 12.64
N CYS A 115 -18.23 10.91 11.45
CA CYS A 115 -16.92 11.52 11.29
C CYS A 115 -16.92 13.00 11.69
N GLN A 116 -18.00 13.73 11.37
CA GLN A 116 -18.16 15.13 11.76
C GLN A 116 -18.36 15.28 13.26
N VAL A 117 -19.17 14.42 13.89
CA VAL A 117 -19.37 14.42 15.35
C VAL A 117 -18.04 14.18 16.08
N LEU A 118 -17.25 13.18 15.65
CA LEU A 118 -15.94 12.90 16.25
C LEU A 118 -14.98 14.09 16.13
N ARG A 119 -14.98 14.77 14.97
CA ARG A 119 -14.21 16.01 14.75
C ARG A 119 -14.66 17.11 15.71
N SER A 120 -15.97 17.32 15.84
CA SER A 120 -16.57 18.32 16.73
C SER A 120 -16.20 18.08 18.18
N MET A 121 -16.34 16.84 18.67
CA MET A 121 -15.96 16.43 20.03
C MET A 121 -14.47 16.66 20.31
N ARG A 122 -13.59 16.34 19.35
CA ARG A 122 -12.16 16.62 19.46
C ARG A 122 -11.88 18.12 19.57
N ARG A 123 -12.54 18.94 18.73
CA ARG A 123 -12.38 20.41 18.73
C ARG A 123 -12.86 21.04 20.04
N ILE A 124 -13.96 20.54 20.63
CA ILE A 124 -14.44 20.99 21.95
C ILE A 124 -13.37 20.80 23.02
N LYS A 125 -12.64 19.68 23.01
CA LYS A 125 -11.51 19.42 23.91
C LYS A 125 -10.20 20.12 23.51
N LYS A 126 -10.19 20.89 22.41
CA LYS A 126 -9.02 21.58 21.85
C LYS A 126 -7.83 20.65 21.59
N ILE A 127 -8.10 19.38 21.23
CA ILE A 127 -7.07 18.39 20.95
C ILE A 127 -6.68 18.47 19.47
N PRO A 128 -5.41 18.65 19.09
CA PRO A 128 -5.00 18.59 17.68
C PRO A 128 -5.02 17.14 17.16
N GLN A 129 -5.21 16.94 15.85
CA GLN A 129 -5.39 15.60 15.25
C GLN A 129 -4.29 14.61 15.59
N HIS A 130 -3.02 15.03 15.58
CA HIS A 130 -1.90 14.16 15.92
C HIS A 130 -1.91 13.71 17.39
N LYS A 131 -2.32 14.58 18.32
CA LYS A 131 -2.52 14.21 19.73
C LYS A 131 -3.74 13.32 19.90
N GLY A 132 -4.81 13.56 19.14
CA GLY A 132 -5.98 12.68 19.11
C GLY A 132 -5.62 11.25 18.69
N SER A 133 -4.79 11.11 17.65
CA SER A 133 -4.26 9.81 17.23
C SER A 133 -3.43 9.16 18.35
N ALA A 134 -2.54 9.91 19.00
CA ALA A 134 -1.72 9.41 20.10
C ALA A 134 -2.57 8.95 21.31
N LEU A 135 -3.59 9.72 21.69
CA LEU A 135 -4.52 9.38 22.78
C LEU A 135 -5.26 8.07 22.52
N CYS A 136 -5.61 7.80 21.26
CA CYS A 136 -6.32 6.58 20.87
C CYS A 136 -5.39 5.39 20.56
N GLY A 137 -4.06 5.57 20.64
CA GLY A 137 -3.09 4.53 20.27
C GLY A 137 -2.95 4.30 18.75
N TYR A 138 -3.34 5.28 17.93
CA TYR A 138 -3.30 5.17 16.47
C TYR A 138 -2.06 5.84 15.84
N PRO A 139 -1.69 5.42 14.62
CA PRO A 139 -0.73 6.17 13.81
C PRO A 139 -1.12 7.63 13.63
N ARG A 140 -0.11 8.52 13.54
CA ARG A 140 -0.28 9.99 13.53
C ARG A 140 -1.38 10.48 12.58
N ALA A 141 -1.52 9.89 11.41
CA ALA A 141 -2.47 10.31 10.37
C ALA A 141 -3.89 9.73 10.51
N THR A 142 -4.11 8.74 11.38
CA THR A 142 -5.35 7.96 11.42
C THR A 142 -6.57 8.78 11.77
N ILE A 143 -6.52 9.62 12.81
CA ILE A 143 -7.65 10.51 13.15
C ILE A 143 -7.93 11.49 12.00
N GLY A 144 -6.89 12.00 11.34
CA GLY A 144 -7.06 12.85 10.15
C GLY A 144 -7.74 12.12 8.99
N HIS A 145 -7.45 10.84 8.77
CA HIS A 145 -8.12 10.05 7.75
C HIS A 145 -9.58 9.72 8.12
N ILE A 146 -9.85 9.40 9.39
CA ILE A 146 -11.20 9.15 9.91
C ILE A 146 -12.07 10.41 9.74
N GLU A 147 -11.61 11.56 10.24
CA GLU A 147 -12.37 12.81 10.19
C GLU A 147 -12.64 13.29 8.76
N ASN A 148 -11.79 12.89 7.80
CA ASN A 148 -11.96 13.22 6.39
C ASN A 148 -12.75 12.15 5.62
N GLY A 149 -13.31 11.15 6.30
CA GLY A 149 -14.14 10.12 5.68
C GLY A 149 -13.38 9.16 4.77
N ARG A 150 -12.06 8.98 4.99
CA ARG A 150 -11.20 8.08 4.21
C ARG A 150 -11.10 6.67 4.82
N ILE A 151 -11.67 6.49 6.01
CA ILE A 151 -11.67 5.25 6.77
C ILE A 151 -13.09 5.00 7.24
N GLU A 152 -13.59 3.78 6.99
CA GLU A 152 -14.87 3.32 7.50
C GLU A 152 -14.84 3.14 9.03
N LEU A 153 -15.89 3.63 9.70
CA LEU A 153 -16.02 3.60 11.15
C LEU A 153 -16.93 2.47 11.59
N SER A 154 -16.38 1.49 12.31
CA SER A 154 -17.17 0.52 13.07
C SER A 154 -17.65 1.12 14.39
N SER A 155 -18.74 0.59 14.94
CA SER A 155 -19.29 1.03 16.23
C SER A 155 -18.28 0.91 17.38
N GLU A 156 -17.45 -0.14 17.37
CA GLU A 156 -16.36 -0.34 18.34
C GLU A 156 -15.31 0.77 18.26
N ARG A 157 -14.94 1.16 17.03
CA ARG A 157 -13.95 2.21 16.80
C ARG A 157 -14.47 3.57 17.26
N ILE A 158 -15.75 3.86 17.03
CA ILE A 158 -16.41 5.08 17.53
C ILE A 158 -16.36 5.10 19.05
N LYS A 159 -16.77 4.01 19.71
CA LYS A 159 -16.76 3.88 21.16
C LYS A 159 -15.36 4.15 21.74
N HIS A 160 -14.33 3.51 21.18
CA HIS A 160 -12.94 3.70 21.59
C HIS A 160 -12.50 5.17 21.48
N ILE A 161 -12.77 5.83 20.35
CA ILE A 161 -12.35 7.23 20.15
C ILE A 161 -13.08 8.16 21.13
N VAL A 162 -14.38 7.95 21.33
CA VAL A 162 -15.20 8.75 22.25
C VAL A 162 -14.70 8.63 23.70
N GLU A 163 -14.40 7.41 24.14
CA GLU A 163 -13.83 7.12 25.47
C GLU A 163 -12.43 7.75 25.62
N CYS A 164 -11.55 7.62 24.61
CA CYS A 164 -10.23 8.25 24.61
C CYS A 164 -10.28 9.79 24.66
N TYR A 165 -11.35 10.41 24.15
CA TYR A 165 -11.59 11.85 24.27
C TYR A 165 -12.21 12.25 25.62
N GLY A 166 -12.55 11.29 26.47
CA GLY A 166 -13.12 11.51 27.79
C GLY A 166 -14.61 11.88 27.76
N PHE A 167 -15.36 11.33 26.80
CA PHE A 167 -16.81 11.48 26.68
C PHE A 167 -17.51 10.14 26.86
N LYS A 168 -18.80 10.17 27.18
CA LYS A 168 -19.64 8.97 27.17
C LYS A 168 -20.19 8.75 25.76
N ILE A 169 -20.51 7.49 25.44
CA ILE A 169 -21.16 7.16 24.17
C ILE A 169 -22.52 7.85 24.01
N ASP A 170 -23.19 8.17 25.12
CA ASP A 170 -24.45 8.90 25.10
C ASP A 170 -24.28 10.36 24.67
N ASP A 171 -23.14 10.99 25.00
CA ASP A 171 -22.80 12.33 24.49
C ASP A 171 -22.62 12.31 22.97
N PHE A 172 -22.04 11.23 22.44
CA PHE A 172 -21.91 11.02 21.00
C PHE A 172 -23.28 10.88 20.33
N LYS A 173 -24.19 10.07 20.89
CA LYS A 173 -25.57 9.92 20.39
C LYS A 173 -26.35 11.23 20.48
N ALA A 174 -26.19 12.01 21.55
CA ALA A 174 -26.82 13.31 21.66
C ALA A 174 -26.36 14.27 20.56
N ASN A 175 -25.06 14.24 20.20
CA ASN A 175 -24.52 15.06 19.12
C ASN A 175 -24.93 14.58 17.72
N ILE A 176 -25.16 13.28 17.52
CA ILE A 176 -25.65 12.77 16.23
C ILE A 176 -27.10 13.22 15.96
N GLY A 177 -27.89 13.41 17.01
CA GLY A 177 -29.27 13.92 16.92
C GLY A 177 -29.36 15.41 16.58
N LYS A 178 -28.30 16.19 16.76
CA LYS A 178 -28.31 17.63 16.46
C LYS A 178 -28.35 17.89 14.95
N VAL A 179 -29.14 18.88 14.54
CA VAL A 179 -29.28 19.29 13.13
C VAL A 179 -27.97 19.90 12.62
N GLN A 180 -27.32 20.73 13.44
CA GLN A 180 -26.03 21.33 13.13
C GLN A 180 -25.05 21.10 14.29
N LEU A 181 -23.81 20.79 13.94
CA LEU A 181 -22.73 20.62 14.91
C LEU A 181 -22.08 21.98 15.20
N ARG A 182 -21.60 22.15 16.44
CA ARG A 182 -21.01 23.40 16.92
C ARG A 182 -19.85 23.87 16.05
N ASP A 183 -19.01 22.96 15.59
CA ASP A 183 -17.85 23.25 14.75
C ASP A 183 -18.24 23.77 13.38
N ILE A 184 -19.31 23.24 12.77
CA ILE A 184 -19.83 23.74 11.48
C ILE A 184 -20.34 25.17 11.64
N VAL A 185 -21.05 25.46 12.74
CA VAL A 185 -21.54 26.82 13.02
C VAL A 185 -20.38 27.80 13.21
N ILE A 186 -19.33 27.40 13.95
CA ILE A 186 -18.14 28.23 14.15
C ILE A 186 -17.43 28.49 12.82
N ASP A 187 -17.19 27.45 12.01
CA ASP A 187 -16.51 27.58 10.72
C ASP A 187 -17.31 28.52 9.78
N ASN A 188 -18.64 28.37 9.72
CA ASN A 188 -19.52 29.25 8.95
C ASN A 188 -19.51 30.71 9.45
N CYS A 189 -19.44 30.91 10.77
CA CYS A 189 -19.34 32.26 11.35
C CYS A 189 -18.00 32.91 11.00
N LEU A 190 -16.89 32.17 11.10
CA LEU A 190 -15.56 32.67 10.76
C LEU A 190 -15.46 33.05 9.29
N GLU A 191 -15.95 32.20 8.39
CA GLU A 191 -15.97 32.48 6.94
C GLU A 191 -16.80 33.73 6.62
N LYS A 192 -17.96 33.89 7.28
CA LYS A 192 -18.76 35.11 7.13
C LYS A 192 -18.04 36.34 7.66
N ILE A 193 -17.35 36.24 8.79
CA ILE A 193 -16.60 37.36 9.38
C ILE A 193 -15.46 37.80 8.44
N GLU A 194 -14.77 36.86 7.79
CA GLU A 194 -13.67 37.17 6.87
C GLU A 194 -14.13 37.97 5.63
N HIS A 195 -15.40 37.87 5.24
CA HIS A 195 -15.98 38.55 4.08
C HIS A 195 -16.83 39.79 4.42
N LEU A 196 -16.87 40.21 5.68
CA LEU A 196 -17.62 41.40 6.09
C LEU A 196 -16.83 42.69 5.83
N ASP A 197 -17.54 43.74 5.44
CA ASP A 197 -16.99 45.10 5.36
C ASP A 197 -16.66 45.66 6.76
N ASP A 198 -15.69 46.56 6.85
CA ASP A 198 -15.20 47.16 8.11
C ASP A 198 -16.34 47.74 8.98
N THR A 199 -17.33 48.37 8.37
CA THR A 199 -18.51 48.92 9.06
C THR A 199 -19.35 47.84 9.75
N LYS A 200 -19.52 46.69 9.11
CA LYS A 200 -20.27 45.56 9.67
C LYS A 200 -19.44 44.79 10.69
N LEU A 201 -18.13 44.70 10.50
CA LEU A 201 -17.20 44.13 11.48
C LEU A 201 -17.23 44.90 12.80
N GLU A 202 -17.27 46.23 12.75
CA GLU A 202 -17.36 47.07 13.94
C GLU A 202 -18.67 46.86 14.70
N ILE A 203 -19.80 46.68 13.99
CA ILE A 203 -21.07 46.31 14.60
C ILE A 203 -20.98 44.94 15.28
N VAL A 204 -20.41 43.93 14.61
CA VAL A 204 -20.23 42.58 15.19
C VAL A 204 -19.32 42.62 16.41
N LYS A 205 -18.25 43.42 16.38
CA LYS A 205 -17.33 43.62 17.52
C LYS A 205 -18.06 44.23 18.72
N ASN A 206 -18.89 45.25 18.50
CA ASN A 206 -19.67 45.89 19.57
C ASN A 206 -20.72 44.92 20.16
N LEU A 207 -21.33 44.10 19.32
CA LEU A 207 -22.34 43.12 19.72
C LEU A 207 -21.71 41.97 20.53
N LEU A 208 -20.52 41.50 20.14
CA LEU A 208 -19.76 40.49 20.88
C LEU A 208 -19.11 41.03 22.17
N GLY A 209 -18.73 42.31 22.22
CA GLY A 209 -18.20 42.94 23.43
C GLY A 209 -19.26 43.26 24.49
N SER A 210 -20.54 43.17 24.14
CA SER A 210 -21.68 43.38 25.04
C SER A 210 -22.19 42.07 25.69
N LEU A 211 -21.56 40.93 25.38
CA LEU A 211 -21.80 39.59 25.94
C LEU A 211 -20.78 39.26 27.04
#